data_AF-A0A659V0N2-F1
#
_entry.id   AF-A0A659V0N2-F1
#
_cell.length_a   1.000
_cell.length_b   1.000
_cell.length_c   1.000
_cell.angle_alpha   90.00
_cell.angle_beta   90.00
_cell.angle_gamma   90.00
#
_symmetry.space_group_name_H-M   'P 1'
#
loop_
_entity.id
_entity.type
_entity.pdbx_description
1 polymer ?
#
loop_
_entity_poly.entity_id
_entity_poly.type
_entity_poly.pdbx_seq_one_letter_code
_entity_poly.pdbx_strand_id
1 'polypeptide(L)'
;MARRFSFRVVKAAVAGAVMALPAVPVQAQVLCGGHDDLVAGLAETFEEKRLGYGLGGDVAIFEVFVSASGTWTILMTDVKGQSCILAAGEGWEHTLATAVRHPGG
;
A
#
# COMPACT_ATOMS: atom_id res chain seq x y z
N MET A 1 -41.21 -9.19 -2.94
CA MET A 1 -41.44 -10.23 -1.89
C MET A 1 -40.17 -10.41 -1.09
N ALA A 2 -40.16 -9.93 0.16
CA ALA A 2 -38.99 -10.01 1.05
C ALA A 2 -38.86 -11.44 1.60
N ARG A 3 -37.76 -12.12 1.30
CA ARG A 3 -37.44 -13.43 1.90
C ARG A 3 -37.00 -13.19 3.35
N ARG A 4 -37.97 -13.32 4.27
CA ARG A 4 -37.73 -13.40 5.70
C ARG A 4 -36.95 -14.68 5.98
N PHE A 5 -35.63 -14.55 6.15
CA PHE A 5 -34.81 -15.63 6.70
C PHE A 5 -35.12 -15.72 8.20
N SER A 6 -36.10 -16.56 8.52
CA SER A 6 -36.43 -16.95 9.88
C SER A 6 -35.26 -17.75 10.46
N PHE A 7 -34.31 -17.08 11.10
CA PHE A 7 -33.30 -17.74 11.92
C PHE A 7 -33.97 -18.33 13.16
N ARG A 8 -34.32 -19.62 13.09
CA ARG A 8 -34.60 -20.42 14.28
C ARG A 8 -33.28 -20.62 15.03
N VAL A 9 -33.14 -19.96 16.17
CA VAL A 9 -32.00 -20.15 17.08
C VAL A 9 -32.13 -21.54 17.71
N VAL A 10 -31.39 -22.51 17.18
CA VAL A 10 -31.18 -23.80 17.83
C VAL A 10 -30.11 -23.58 18.90
N LYS A 11 -30.49 -23.64 20.18
CA LYS A 11 -29.56 -23.67 21.31
C LYS A 11 -28.87 -25.04 21.35
N ALA A 12 -27.84 -25.22 20.53
CA ALA A 12 -26.89 -26.32 20.68
C ALA A 12 -25.77 -25.84 21.61
N ALA A 13 -25.75 -26.35 22.85
CA ALA A 13 -24.65 -26.16 23.77
C ALA A 13 -23.45 -26.99 23.31
N VAL A 14 -22.64 -26.42 22.40
CA VAL A 14 -21.33 -26.96 22.07
C VAL A 14 -20.31 -26.23 22.94
N ALA A 15 -19.86 -26.88 24.01
CA ALA A 15 -18.67 -26.47 24.74
C ALA A 15 -17.44 -26.77 23.87
N GLY A 16 -17.23 -25.96 22.83
CA GLY A 16 -16.02 -25.99 22.02
C GLY A 16 -14.95 -25.19 22.75
N ALA A 17 -13.86 -25.84 23.14
CA ALA A 17 -12.66 -25.14 23.56
C ALA A 17 -12.17 -24.27 22.40
N VAL A 18 -12.45 -22.97 22.45
CA VAL A 18 -11.91 -21.99 21.50
C VAL A 18 -10.41 -21.93 21.78
N MET A 19 -9.62 -22.63 20.99
CA MET A 19 -8.17 -22.44 20.99
C MET A 19 -7.91 -21.02 20.50
N ALA A 20 -7.53 -20.13 21.42
CA ALA A 20 -7.05 -18.81 21.09
C ALA A 20 -5.73 -18.95 20.33
N LEU A 21 -5.80 -18.91 19.00
CA LEU A 21 -4.62 -18.77 18.16
C LEU A 21 -3.99 -17.41 18.52
N PRO A 22 -2.69 -17.35 18.86
CA PRO A 22 -2.02 -16.08 19.04
C PRO A 22 -2.06 -15.35 17.69
N ALA A 23 -2.65 -14.15 17.68
CA ALA A 23 -2.57 -13.27 16.53
C ALA A 23 -1.11 -12.83 16.41
N VAL A 24 -0.39 -13.35 15.41
CA VAL A 24 0.92 -12.83 15.05
C VAL A 24 0.66 -11.48 14.38
N PRO A 25 1.17 -10.37 14.91
CA PRO A 25 1.07 -9.11 14.20
C PRO A 25 1.81 -9.27 12.87
N VAL A 26 1.15 -8.94 11.76
CA VAL A 26 1.82 -8.77 10.46
C VAL A 26 2.20 -7.31 10.42
N GLN A 27 3.40 -6.97 10.89
CA GLN A 27 3.97 -5.66 10.65
C GLN A 27 4.29 -5.55 9.16
N ALA A 28 3.76 -4.53 8.50
CA ALA A 28 4.24 -4.15 7.17
C ALA A 28 5.74 -3.85 7.28
N GLN A 29 6.55 -4.76 6.76
CA GLN A 29 8.00 -4.61 6.74
C GLN A 29 8.34 -3.46 5.80
N VAL A 30 8.89 -2.38 6.37
CA VAL A 30 9.45 -1.29 5.58
C VAL A 30 10.73 -1.81 4.94
N LEU A 31 10.68 -2.12 3.65
CA LEU A 31 11.84 -2.58 2.89
C LEU A 31 12.71 -1.37 2.56
N CYS A 32 13.96 -1.39 3.02
CA CYS A 32 14.93 -0.34 2.73
C CYS A 32 16.19 -0.91 2.07
N GLY A 33 16.86 -0.08 1.28
CA GLY A 33 18.09 -0.44 0.56
C GLY A 33 18.75 0.78 -0.07
N GLY A 34 19.75 0.52 -0.92
CA GLY A 34 20.29 1.54 -1.81
C GLY A 34 19.22 2.00 -2.80
N HIS A 35 19.16 3.31 -3.06
CA HIS A 35 18.21 3.86 -4.03
C HIS A 35 18.28 3.13 -5.37
N ASP A 36 19.49 2.97 -5.93
CA ASP A 36 19.67 2.37 -7.26
C ASP A 36 19.28 0.89 -7.28
N ASP A 37 19.54 0.16 -6.20
CA ASP A 37 19.13 -1.24 -6.06
C ASP A 37 17.61 -1.38 -6.05
N LEU A 38 16.91 -0.51 -5.31
CA LEU A 38 15.44 -0.51 -5.27
C LEU A 38 14.86 -0.11 -6.63
N VAL A 39 15.36 0.95 -7.26
CA VAL A 39 14.87 1.41 -8.56
C VAL A 39 15.12 0.36 -9.66
N ALA A 40 16.29 -0.29 -9.65
CA ALA A 40 16.57 -1.40 -10.56
C ALA A 40 15.60 -2.56 -10.33
N GLY A 41 15.37 -2.96 -9.07
CA GLY A 41 14.42 -4.01 -8.72
C GLY A 41 12.99 -3.72 -9.17
N LEU A 42 12.53 -2.47 -9.01
CA LEU A 42 11.22 -2.02 -9.48
C LEU A 42 11.10 -2.07 -11.01
N ALA A 43 12.14 -1.63 -11.72
CA ALA A 43 12.19 -1.66 -13.18
C ALA A 43 12.22 -3.09 -13.74
N GLU A 44 13.01 -3.98 -13.13
CA GLU A 44 13.19 -5.35 -13.63
C GLU A 44 12.03 -6.29 -13.26
N THR A 45 11.45 -6.13 -12.06
CA THR A 45 10.45 -7.07 -11.55
C THR A 45 9.02 -6.65 -11.92
N PHE A 46 8.73 -5.35 -11.87
CA PHE A 46 7.37 -4.82 -12.03
C PHE A 46 7.21 -3.96 -13.28
N GLU A 47 8.29 -3.75 -14.05
CA GLU A 47 8.32 -2.81 -15.18
C GLU A 47 7.89 -1.39 -14.80
N GLU A 48 8.08 -1.03 -13.53
CA GLU A 48 7.72 0.28 -13.01
C GLU A 48 8.73 1.34 -13.45
N LYS A 49 8.20 2.51 -13.82
CA LYS A 49 8.95 3.69 -14.23
C LYS A 49 8.57 4.86 -13.34
N ARG A 50 9.53 5.73 -13.05
CA ARG A 50 9.28 6.93 -12.24
C ARG A 50 8.27 7.84 -12.92
N LEU A 51 7.11 8.03 -12.30
CA LEU A 51 6.07 8.96 -12.71
C LEU A 51 6.39 10.40 -12.32
N GLY A 52 6.98 10.59 -11.13
CA GLY A 52 7.30 11.89 -10.59
C GLY A 52 8.01 11.80 -9.24
N TYR A 53 8.50 12.94 -8.77
CA TYR A 53 9.17 13.05 -7.48
C TYR A 53 9.02 14.44 -6.87
N GLY A 54 9.27 14.56 -5.57
CA GLY A 54 9.22 15.82 -4.83
C GLY A 54 10.06 15.79 -3.56
N LEU A 55 10.36 16.97 -3.02
CA LEU A 55 11.10 17.11 -1.77
C LEU A 55 10.13 17.14 -0.59
N GLY A 56 10.38 16.31 0.42
CA GLY A 56 9.77 16.43 1.74
C GLY A 56 10.59 17.39 2.60
N GLY A 57 10.58 18.69 2.25
CA GLY A 57 11.52 19.65 2.82
C GLY A 57 12.98 19.27 2.53
N ASP A 58 13.89 19.60 3.45
CA ASP A 58 15.33 19.35 3.28
C ASP A 58 15.79 17.98 3.80
N VAL A 59 14.85 17.06 4.07
CA VAL A 59 15.16 15.79 4.76
C VAL A 59 15.00 14.54 3.89
N ALA A 60 14.24 14.63 2.80
CA ALA A 60 13.99 13.47 1.94
C ALA A 60 13.48 13.86 0.55
N ILE A 61 13.70 12.96 -0.41
CA ILE A 61 13.01 12.92 -1.71
C ILE A 61 11.96 11.81 -1.65
N PHE A 62 10.76 12.09 -2.17
CA PHE A 62 9.70 11.12 -2.39
C PHE A 62 9.54 10.90 -3.89
N GLU A 63 9.41 9.65 -4.31
CA GLU A 63 9.27 9.26 -5.70
C GLU A 63 8.09 8.31 -5.86
N VAL A 64 7.38 8.44 -6.98
CA VAL A 64 6.29 7.53 -7.35
C VAL A 64 6.71 6.79 -8.62
N PHE A 65 6.61 5.47 -8.58
CA PHE A 65 6.90 4.56 -9.70
C PHE A 65 5.63 3.83 -10.09
N VAL A 66 5.40 3.66 -11.39
CA VAL A 66 4.19 3.05 -11.94
C VAL A 66 4.49 2.23 -13.19
N SER A 67 3.76 1.15 -13.41
CA SER A 67 3.87 0.31 -14.61
C SER A 67 2.62 0.41 -15.49
N ALA A 68 2.74 -0.05 -16.73
CA ALA A 68 1.59 -0.11 -17.65
C ALA A 68 0.55 -1.16 -17.22
N SER A 69 0.94 -2.16 -16.42
CA SER A 69 0.03 -3.16 -15.84
C SER A 69 -0.72 -2.63 -14.62
N GLY A 70 -0.39 -1.42 -14.14
CA GLY A 70 -1.06 -0.76 -13.03
C GLY A 70 -0.43 -1.04 -11.66
N THR A 71 0.75 -1.64 -11.59
CA THR A 71 1.51 -1.69 -10.33
C THR A 71 2.08 -0.32 -10.01
N TRP A 72 2.28 -0.04 -8.73
CA TRP A 72 2.86 1.21 -8.27
C TRP A 72 3.64 1.05 -6.96
N THR A 73 4.65 1.90 -6.78
CA THR A 73 5.48 1.98 -5.57
C THR A 73 5.81 3.43 -5.23
N ILE A 74 5.82 3.75 -3.94
CA ILE A 74 6.31 5.03 -3.40
C ILE A 74 7.61 4.79 -2.63
N LEU A 75 8.69 5.43 -3.07
CA LEU A 75 9.97 5.46 -2.36
C LEU A 75 10.15 6.77 -1.60
N MET A 76 10.82 6.69 -0.46
CA MET A 76 11.42 7.84 0.21
C MET A 76 12.92 7.58 0.33
N THR A 77 13.73 8.54 -0.11
CA THR A 77 15.19 8.54 0.07
C THR A 77 15.58 9.68 1.00
N ASP A 78 16.27 9.36 2.10
CA ASP A 78 16.74 10.36 3.05
C ASP A 78 18.05 11.03 2.61
N VAL A 79 18.48 12.08 3.32
CA VAL A 79 19.75 12.78 3.04
C VAL A 79 21.01 11.94 3.24
N LYS A 80 20.89 10.75 3.84
CA LYS A 80 22.00 9.80 4.01
C LYS A 80 22.06 8.79 2.85
N GLY A 81 21.13 8.88 1.90
CA GLY A 81 21.04 7.99 0.75
C GLY A 81 20.33 6.67 1.04
N GLN A 82 19.69 6.52 2.21
CA GLN A 82 18.87 5.34 2.49
C GLN A 82 17.52 5.51 1.82
N SER A 83 17.14 4.56 0.96
CA SER A 83 15.83 4.53 0.32
C SER A 83 14.95 3.45 0.93
N CYS A 84 13.67 3.74 1.12
CA CYS A 84 12.70 2.83 1.70
C CYS A 84 11.38 2.85 0.91
N ILE A 85 10.78 1.68 0.71
CA ILE A 85 9.42 1.54 0.20
C ILE A 85 8.44 1.94 1.29
N LEU A 86 7.69 3.01 1.06
CA LEU A 86 6.65 3.49 1.97
C LEU A 86 5.29 2.85 1.68
N ALA A 87 5.00 2.62 0.41
CA ALA A 87 3.78 1.97 -0.05
C ALA A 87 4.02 1.32 -1.40
N ALA A 88 3.32 0.22 -1.67
CA ALA A 88 3.29 -0.44 -2.97
C ALA A 88 1.94 -1.12 -3.17
N GLY A 89 1.53 -1.31 -4.41
CA GLY A 89 0.27 -1.97 -4.73
C GLY A 89 0.00 -2.08 -6.22
N GLU A 90 -1.27 -2.33 -6.54
CA GLU A 90 -1.81 -2.46 -7.88
C GLU A 90 -2.96 -1.47 -8.10
N GLY A 91 -3.53 -1.45 -9.31
CA GLY A 91 -4.68 -0.62 -9.65
C GLY A 91 -4.36 0.86 -9.80
N TRP A 92 -3.14 1.21 -10.21
CA TRP A 92 -2.79 2.59 -10.54
C TRP A 92 -3.60 3.10 -11.73
N GLU A 93 -4.19 4.29 -11.58
CA GLU A 93 -4.97 4.95 -12.63
C GLU A 93 -4.26 6.22 -13.10
N HIS A 94 -3.97 6.30 -14.39
CA HIS A 94 -3.41 7.51 -14.99
C HIS A 94 -4.49 8.57 -15.14
N THR A 95 -4.51 9.53 -14.23
CA THR A 95 -5.40 10.69 -14.28
C THR A 95 -4.60 11.97 -14.53
N LEU A 96 -5.24 12.95 -15.18
CA LEU A 96 -4.68 14.30 -15.24
C LEU A 96 -4.77 14.94 -13.85
N ALA A 97 -3.78 15.75 -13.50
CA ALA A 97 -3.87 16.58 -12.31
C ALA A 97 -5.10 17.49 -12.43
N THR A 98 -6.02 17.34 -11.48
CA THR A 98 -7.22 18.16 -11.39
C THR A 98 -7.17 19.01 -10.14
N ALA A 99 -7.82 20.18 -10.19
CA ALA A 99 -7.94 21.03 -9.02
C ALA A 99 -8.70 20.29 -7.92
N VAL A 100 -8.07 20.12 -6.76
CA VAL A 100 -8.75 19.64 -5.55
C VAL A 100 -9.67 20.77 -5.09
N ARG A 101 -10.98 20.62 -5.30
CA ARG A 101 -11.95 21.58 -4.75
C ARG A 101 -12.03 21.36 -3.25
N HIS A 102 -11.66 22.38 -2.46
CA HIS A 102 -11.93 22.37 -1.04
C HIS A 102 -13.44 22.60 -0.83
N PRO A 103 -14.16 21.70 -0.13
CA PRO A 103 -15.52 22.00 0.29
C PRO A 103 -15.44 23.01 1.45
N GLY A 104 -15.27 24.30 1.14
CA GLY A 104 -15.18 25.35 2.16
C GLY A 104 -14.52 26.67 1.76
N GLY A 105 -13.76 26.71 0.65
CA GLY A 105 -12.96 27.89 0.26
C GLY A 105 -11.49 27.69 0.58
#